data_AF-A0A2E6G5P6-F1
#
_entry.id   AF-A0A2E6G5P6-F1
#
_cell.length_a   1.000
_cell.length_b   1.000
_cell.length_c   1.000
_cell.angle_alpha   90.00
_cell.angle_beta   90.00
_cell.angle_gamma   90.00
#
_symmetry.space_group_name_H-M   'P 1'
#
loop_
_entity.id
_entity.type
_entity.pdbx_description
1 polymer ?
#
loop_
_entity_poly.entity_id
_entity_poly.type
_entity_poly.pdbx_seq_one_letter_code
_entity_poly.pdbx_strand_id
1 'polypeptide(L)'
;MAGAKETPRQKMIGMMYLVLTALLALNISKEILNGFVKVERGLRRTDETIQAKSRELMFDFDVKYAQNQEKVKPYYDAAKSIEKDADELYNHITQLKANIMAVASGERAIVESNGDMSKYIARDNTARRDTVLSIEHIEKKDEYQEITNYLVGTDPTKPKEGPFTANELKQKLLAFRDGLKDVTFTDAIDNTFEVSPGLTASLEQTFNYPKEIEDHLEVLWEEANFFDVPLAAVIPILSKLQIDVENAKSSLINELIAGIEGKSFKFTNLVPLVVPESNYILRGDSFRADVILAAYDATNHPDIYIDDRNFDGRDSSIIEYEGKEALPLADGVGKLRISTKSMALGEKNYKGLIRFQGPDGSVGDYPFFTHNFTVAEPALVVSPTKMNVFYRGVPNPVEISVPGVSSDKLDVRITGGHQIKADGESFIVDPGAGEAAEIVVTATLPDGSKKSLPGREFRVKRIPDPSPRFAGKKPSDKTITKVLLENAPSVGALMENFDFDVEVKVKRFNVTVTKGGTFVEQSSNSNLVTSNMKELFRSIGRGSVVYIEDIVVSMPDGTDRALPTMKLKVI
;
A
#
# COMPACT_ATOMS: atom_id res chain seq x y z
N MET A 1 52.94 -64.68 -65.13
CA MET A 1 54.12 -64.10 -65.81
C MET A 1 55.28 -64.14 -64.83
N ALA A 2 56.48 -64.45 -65.33
CA ALA A 2 57.68 -64.76 -64.56
C ALA A 2 58.03 -63.65 -63.55
N GLY A 3 58.04 -64.00 -62.27
CA GLY A 3 58.64 -63.18 -61.22
C GLY A 3 60.15 -63.23 -61.35
N ALA A 4 60.73 -62.26 -62.07
CA ALA A 4 62.16 -62.00 -61.99
C ALA A 4 62.52 -61.71 -60.53
N LYS A 5 63.46 -62.47 -59.95
CA LYS A 5 63.98 -62.19 -58.60
C LYS A 5 64.58 -60.79 -58.61
N GLU A 6 63.88 -59.83 -57.99
CA GLU A 6 64.38 -58.47 -57.82
C GLU A 6 65.79 -58.47 -57.24
N THR A 7 66.68 -57.69 -57.85
CA THR A 7 68.06 -57.54 -57.36
C THR A 7 68.03 -56.90 -55.97
N PRO A 8 69.02 -57.16 -55.08
CA PRO A 8 69.09 -56.56 -53.75
C PRO A 8 68.95 -55.02 -53.76
N ARG A 9 69.42 -54.36 -54.83
CA ARG A 9 69.27 -52.92 -55.06
C ARG A 9 67.80 -52.51 -55.28
N GLN A 10 67.04 -53.27 -56.07
CA GLN A 10 65.61 -53.01 -56.30
C GLN A 10 64.79 -53.25 -55.03
N LYS A 11 65.12 -54.26 -54.22
CA LYS A 11 64.50 -54.47 -52.91
C LYS A 11 64.79 -53.32 -51.95
N MET A 12 66.02 -52.79 -51.93
CA MET A 12 66.35 -51.61 -51.14
C MET A 12 65.59 -50.36 -51.61
N ILE A 13 65.48 -50.15 -52.93
CA ILE A 13 64.71 -49.03 -53.48
C ILE A 13 63.22 -49.19 -53.17
N GLY A 14 62.66 -50.39 -53.32
CA GLY A 14 61.27 -50.69 -52.97
C GLY A 14 60.97 -50.51 -51.49
N MET A 15 61.87 -50.95 -50.59
CA MET A 15 61.73 -50.69 -49.15
C MET A 15 61.87 -49.21 -48.81
N MET A 16 62.81 -48.49 -49.43
CA MET A 16 62.91 -47.04 -49.23
C MET A 16 61.67 -46.30 -49.75
N TYR A 17 61.10 -46.73 -50.89
CA TYR A 17 59.89 -46.14 -51.42
C TYR A 17 58.69 -46.44 -50.51
N LEU A 18 58.55 -47.67 -50.01
CA LEU A 18 57.53 -48.02 -49.01
C LEU A 18 57.68 -47.19 -47.73
N VAL A 19 58.90 -47.04 -47.21
CA VAL A 19 59.18 -46.23 -46.02
C VAL A 19 58.91 -44.75 -46.27
N LEU A 20 59.30 -44.20 -47.43
CA LEU A 20 59.04 -42.81 -47.78
C LEU A 20 57.55 -42.55 -48.02
N THR A 21 56.85 -43.47 -48.67
CA THR A 21 55.40 -43.38 -48.92
C THR A 21 54.63 -43.52 -47.60
N ALA A 22 55.06 -44.40 -46.70
CA ALA A 22 54.53 -44.51 -45.35
C ALA A 22 54.79 -43.24 -44.53
N LEU A 23 55.99 -42.65 -44.58
CA LEU A 23 56.31 -41.39 -43.91
C LEU A 23 55.49 -40.21 -44.45
N LEU A 24 55.27 -40.14 -45.77
CA LEU A 24 54.39 -39.14 -46.39
C LEU A 24 52.93 -39.36 -46.03
N ALA A 25 52.48 -40.62 -45.88
CA ALA A 25 51.13 -40.95 -45.47
C ALA A 25 50.88 -40.74 -43.96
N LEU A 26 51.92 -40.85 -43.13
CA LEU A 26 51.88 -40.57 -41.69
C LEU A 26 51.81 -39.06 -41.38
N ASN A 27 52.37 -38.22 -42.26
CA ASN A 27 52.32 -36.77 -42.08
C ASN A 27 50.97 -36.21 -42.53
N ILE A 28 50.31 -35.48 -41.62
CA ILE A 28 49.06 -34.78 -41.91
C ILE A 28 49.32 -33.68 -42.96
N SER A 29 48.42 -33.54 -43.94
CA SER A 29 48.52 -32.49 -44.95
C SER A 29 48.54 -31.10 -44.30
N LYS A 30 49.48 -30.25 -44.73
CA LYS A 30 49.58 -28.85 -44.27
C LYS A 30 48.29 -28.06 -44.50
N GLU A 31 47.52 -28.41 -45.53
CA GLU A 31 46.23 -27.77 -45.82
C GLU A 31 45.17 -28.10 -44.75
N ILE A 32 45.17 -29.34 -44.25
CA ILE A 32 44.28 -29.78 -43.16
C ILE A 32 44.64 -29.06 -41.86
N LEU A 33 45.93 -28.98 -41.52
CA LEU A 33 46.42 -28.26 -40.34
C LEU A 33 46.06 -26.76 -40.40
N ASN A 34 46.20 -26.14 -41.57
CA ASN A 34 45.76 -24.75 -41.78
C ASN A 34 44.23 -24.58 -41.69
N GLY A 35 43.46 -25.62 -42.01
CA GLY A 35 42.01 -25.67 -41.78
C GLY A 35 41.69 -25.51 -40.29
N PHE A 36 42.35 -26.28 -39.43
CA PHE A 36 42.19 -26.17 -37.98
C PHE A 36 42.58 -24.79 -37.42
N VAL A 37 43.65 -24.17 -37.94
CA VAL A 37 44.03 -22.78 -37.59
C VAL A 37 42.90 -21.79 -37.89
N LYS A 38 42.19 -21.96 -39.01
CA LYS A 38 41.04 -21.11 -39.36
C LYS A 38 39.85 -21.34 -38.43
N VAL A 39 39.57 -22.59 -38.07
CA VAL A 39 38.50 -22.94 -37.12
C VAL A 39 38.81 -22.31 -35.76
N GLU A 40 40.04 -22.46 -35.26
CA GLU A 40 40.46 -21.88 -33.98
C GLU A 40 40.32 -20.35 -33.96
N ARG A 41 40.72 -19.68 -35.04
CA ARG A 41 40.53 -18.22 -35.16
C ARG A 41 39.05 -17.83 -35.12
N GLY A 42 38.19 -18.65 -35.71
CA GLY A 42 36.74 -18.47 -35.65
C GLY A 42 36.21 -18.61 -34.22
N LEU A 43 36.61 -19.68 -33.53
CA LEU A 43 36.24 -19.95 -32.13
C LEU A 43 36.69 -18.82 -31.20
N ARG A 44 37.94 -18.37 -31.30
CA ARG A 44 38.44 -17.23 -30.50
C ARG A 44 37.64 -15.94 -30.70
N ARG A 45 37.19 -15.64 -31.92
CA ARG A 45 36.31 -14.47 -32.18
C ARG A 45 34.92 -14.65 -31.55
N THR A 46 34.38 -15.86 -31.60
CA THR A 46 33.12 -16.21 -30.93
C THR A 46 33.26 -16.05 -29.42
N ASP A 47 34.34 -16.56 -28.84
CA ASP A 47 34.67 -16.42 -27.42
C ASP A 47 34.76 -14.93 -27.00
N GLU A 48 35.51 -14.11 -27.74
CA GLU A 48 35.60 -12.67 -27.49
C GLU A 48 34.22 -11.98 -27.51
N THR A 49 33.33 -12.42 -28.41
CA THR A 49 31.97 -11.88 -28.53
C THR A 49 31.11 -12.27 -27.32
N ILE A 50 31.18 -13.53 -26.88
CA ILE A 50 30.41 -14.01 -25.73
C ILE A 50 30.91 -13.36 -24.45
N GLN A 51 32.23 -13.22 -24.27
CA GLN A 51 32.79 -12.50 -23.14
C GLN A 51 32.36 -11.03 -23.11
N ALA A 52 32.30 -10.37 -24.27
CA ALA A 52 31.79 -8.99 -24.34
C ALA A 52 30.33 -8.92 -23.87
N LYS A 53 29.49 -9.87 -24.31
CA LYS A 53 28.10 -9.99 -23.86
C LYS A 53 28.01 -10.28 -22.36
N SER A 54 28.85 -11.17 -21.83
CA SER A 54 28.89 -11.47 -20.40
C SER A 54 29.24 -10.24 -19.57
N ARG A 55 30.21 -9.42 -20.01
CA ARG A 55 30.54 -8.14 -19.36
C ARG A 55 29.40 -7.14 -19.38
N GLU A 56 28.66 -7.06 -20.49
CA GLU A 56 27.47 -6.20 -20.60
C GLU A 56 26.36 -6.64 -19.63
N LEU A 57 26.10 -7.94 -19.51
CA LEU A 57 25.16 -8.47 -18.54
C LEU A 57 25.58 -8.13 -17.09
N MET A 58 26.87 -8.25 -16.78
CA MET A 58 27.36 -7.90 -15.46
C MET A 58 27.24 -6.40 -15.17
N PHE A 59 27.43 -5.55 -16.18
CA PHE A 59 27.20 -4.12 -16.07
C PHE A 59 25.71 -3.78 -15.83
N ASP A 60 24.77 -4.48 -16.49
CA ASP A 60 23.34 -4.33 -16.20
C ASP A 60 23.03 -4.71 -14.74
N PHE A 61 23.69 -5.74 -14.22
CA PHE A 61 23.63 -6.11 -12.82
C PHE A 61 24.11 -5.01 -11.87
N ASP A 62 25.25 -4.36 -12.18
CA ASP A 62 25.79 -3.24 -11.40
C ASP A 62 24.81 -2.06 -11.36
N VAL A 63 24.18 -1.75 -12.50
CA VAL A 63 23.16 -0.70 -12.61
C VAL A 63 21.93 -1.04 -11.75
N LYS A 64 21.43 -2.27 -11.84
CA LYS A 64 20.27 -2.73 -11.05
C LYS A 64 20.58 -2.78 -9.56
N TYR A 65 21.78 -3.20 -9.19
CA TYR A 65 22.24 -3.19 -7.81
C TYR A 65 22.30 -1.77 -7.24
N ALA A 66 22.75 -0.79 -8.03
CA ALA A 66 22.75 0.61 -7.62
C ALA A 66 21.34 1.19 -7.42
N GLN A 67 20.34 0.69 -8.14
CA GLN A 67 18.94 1.13 -8.02
C GLN A 67 18.23 0.53 -6.80
N ASN A 68 18.43 -0.76 -6.51
CA ASN A 68 17.78 -1.44 -5.39
C ASN A 68 18.68 -2.52 -4.77
N GLN A 69 19.55 -2.09 -3.86
CA GLN A 69 20.53 -2.97 -3.23
C GLN A 69 19.88 -4.10 -2.43
N GLU A 70 18.79 -3.83 -1.71
CA GLU A 70 18.15 -4.81 -0.82
C GLU A 70 17.57 -5.98 -1.61
N LYS A 71 16.88 -5.69 -2.72
CA LYS A 71 16.30 -6.73 -3.59
C LYS A 71 17.37 -7.47 -4.40
N VAL A 72 18.38 -6.76 -4.92
CA VAL A 72 19.30 -7.29 -5.94
C VAL A 72 20.51 -8.00 -5.34
N LYS A 73 20.88 -7.71 -4.08
CA LYS A 73 22.05 -8.30 -3.41
C LYS A 73 22.17 -9.83 -3.52
N PRO A 74 21.16 -10.65 -3.19
CA PRO A 74 21.31 -12.10 -3.25
C PRO A 74 21.56 -12.61 -4.68
N TYR A 75 20.90 -12.00 -5.68
CA TYR A 75 21.12 -12.31 -7.09
C TYR A 75 22.53 -11.90 -7.54
N TYR A 76 23.02 -10.74 -7.09
CA TYR A 76 24.34 -10.22 -7.44
C TYR A 76 25.47 -11.05 -6.81
N ASP A 77 25.33 -11.43 -5.54
CA ASP A 77 26.31 -12.27 -4.84
C ASP A 77 26.40 -13.66 -5.51
N ALA A 78 25.28 -14.23 -5.95
CA ALA A 78 25.25 -15.46 -6.76
C ALA A 78 25.95 -15.28 -8.11
N ALA A 79 25.61 -14.22 -8.86
CA ALA A 79 26.25 -13.90 -10.15
C ALA A 79 27.77 -13.75 -10.02
N LYS A 80 28.25 -13.09 -8.95
CA LYS A 80 29.68 -12.95 -8.65
C LYS A 80 30.36 -14.28 -8.33
N SER A 81 29.70 -15.18 -7.61
CA SER A 81 30.23 -16.52 -7.37
C SER A 81 30.40 -17.29 -8.67
N ILE A 82 29.37 -17.28 -9.52
CA ILE A 82 29.39 -17.95 -10.83
C ILE A 82 30.47 -17.35 -11.74
N GLU A 83 30.61 -16.02 -11.76
CA GLU A 83 31.65 -15.32 -12.51
C GLU A 83 33.04 -15.80 -12.08
N LYS A 84 33.25 -15.94 -10.77
CA LYS A 84 34.52 -16.44 -10.22
C LYS A 84 34.78 -17.90 -10.61
N ASP A 85 33.81 -18.78 -10.45
CA ASP A 85 33.97 -20.21 -10.74
C ASP A 85 34.22 -20.46 -12.24
N ALA A 86 33.52 -19.71 -13.10
CA ALA A 86 33.74 -19.74 -14.55
C ALA A 86 35.13 -19.19 -14.92
N ASP A 87 35.56 -18.09 -14.31
CA ASP A 87 36.89 -17.50 -14.55
C ASP A 87 38.01 -18.46 -14.12
N GLU A 88 37.86 -19.14 -12.97
CA GLU A 88 38.82 -20.17 -12.52
C GLU A 88 38.92 -21.33 -13.51
N LEU A 89 37.79 -21.85 -14.01
CA LEU A 89 37.76 -22.91 -15.01
C LEU A 89 38.31 -22.47 -16.37
N TYR A 90 37.94 -21.27 -16.84
CA TYR A 90 38.44 -20.70 -18.08
C TYR A 90 39.97 -20.52 -18.04
N ASN A 91 40.49 -20.00 -16.94
CA ASN A 91 41.93 -19.86 -16.71
C ASN A 91 42.64 -21.22 -16.64
N HIS A 92 42.00 -22.22 -16.03
CA HIS A 92 42.53 -23.58 -16.02
C HIS A 92 42.66 -24.16 -17.44
N ILE A 93 41.66 -23.97 -18.31
CA ILE A 93 41.72 -24.40 -19.71
C ILE A 93 42.78 -23.59 -20.49
N THR A 94 42.89 -22.29 -20.23
CA THR A 94 43.92 -21.40 -20.82
C THR A 94 45.32 -21.92 -20.48
N GLN A 95 45.57 -22.24 -19.22
CA GLN A 95 46.83 -22.82 -18.76
C GLN A 95 47.07 -24.21 -19.37
N LEU A 96 46.03 -25.04 -19.49
CA LEU A 96 46.12 -26.35 -20.12
C LEU A 96 46.54 -26.24 -21.59
N LYS A 97 45.92 -25.33 -22.36
CA LYS A 97 46.30 -25.04 -23.76
C LYS A 97 47.77 -24.65 -23.87
N ALA A 98 48.26 -23.80 -22.97
CA ALA A 98 49.67 -23.42 -22.98
C ALA A 98 50.61 -24.57 -22.61
N ASN A 99 50.23 -25.38 -21.61
CA ASN A 99 50.99 -26.56 -21.20
C ASN A 99 51.17 -27.53 -22.37
N ILE A 100 50.09 -27.83 -23.11
CA ILE A 100 50.18 -28.75 -24.26
C ILE A 100 50.97 -28.16 -25.42
N MET A 101 50.91 -26.84 -25.64
CA MET A 101 51.75 -26.18 -26.65
C MET A 101 53.24 -26.24 -26.31
N ALA A 102 53.59 -26.06 -25.03
CA ALA A 102 54.97 -26.18 -24.56
C ALA A 102 55.48 -27.62 -24.65
N VAL A 103 54.67 -28.59 -24.23
CA VAL A 103 54.96 -30.03 -24.34
C VAL A 103 55.19 -30.43 -25.80
N ALA A 104 54.32 -30.00 -26.71
CA ALA A 104 54.46 -30.26 -28.15
C ALA A 104 55.72 -29.61 -28.77
N SER A 105 56.17 -28.50 -28.19
CA SER A 105 57.40 -27.79 -28.59
C SER A 105 58.67 -28.40 -27.98
N GLY A 106 58.56 -29.49 -27.20
CA GLY A 106 59.69 -30.16 -26.54
C GLY A 106 60.11 -29.55 -25.20
N GLU A 107 59.31 -28.64 -24.64
CA GLU A 107 59.59 -27.92 -23.39
C GLU A 107 58.88 -28.54 -22.17
N ARG A 108 58.67 -29.85 -22.18
CA ARG A 108 57.96 -30.60 -21.13
C ARG A 108 58.51 -30.38 -19.71
N ALA A 109 59.83 -30.29 -19.57
CA ALA A 109 60.48 -30.05 -18.29
C ALA A 109 60.10 -28.70 -17.65
N ILE A 110 59.75 -27.69 -18.47
CA ILE A 110 59.27 -26.39 -18.00
C ILE A 110 57.86 -26.54 -17.41
N VAL A 111 57.00 -27.32 -18.06
CA VAL A 111 55.64 -27.59 -17.58
C VAL A 111 55.65 -28.39 -16.28
N GLU A 112 56.46 -29.46 -16.20
CA GLU A 112 56.53 -30.32 -15.01
C GLU A 112 57.17 -29.62 -13.79
N SER A 113 57.95 -28.56 -14.00
CA SER A 113 58.54 -27.74 -12.94
C SER A 113 57.70 -26.53 -12.55
N ASN A 114 56.51 -26.35 -13.14
CA ASN A 114 55.71 -25.12 -13.04
C ASN A 114 56.55 -23.86 -13.37
N GLY A 115 57.39 -23.96 -14.40
CA GLY A 115 58.27 -22.90 -14.86
C GLY A 115 57.53 -21.76 -15.56
N ASP A 116 58.31 -20.79 -16.08
CA ASP A 116 57.74 -19.60 -16.73
C ASP A 116 57.11 -19.94 -18.10
N MET A 117 55.79 -19.81 -18.19
CA MET A 117 55.00 -20.05 -19.40
C MET A 117 54.76 -18.78 -20.23
N SER A 118 55.46 -17.68 -19.96
CA SER A 118 55.31 -16.38 -20.65
C SER A 118 55.54 -16.44 -22.18
N LYS A 119 56.15 -17.52 -22.69
CA LYS A 119 56.30 -17.78 -24.13
C LYS A 119 54.98 -18.20 -24.81
N TYR A 120 54.10 -18.87 -24.08
CA TYR A 120 52.85 -19.43 -24.61
C TYR A 120 51.60 -18.71 -24.08
N ILE A 121 51.71 -17.97 -22.97
CA ILE A 121 50.61 -17.16 -22.41
C ILE A 121 51.08 -15.71 -22.29
N ALA A 122 50.33 -14.80 -22.91
CA ALA A 122 50.52 -13.37 -22.69
C ALA A 122 49.99 -12.95 -21.30
N ARG A 123 50.70 -12.03 -20.62
CA ARG A 123 50.21 -11.42 -19.38
C ARG A 123 49.18 -10.33 -19.70
N ASP A 124 47.96 -10.72 -20.04
CA ASP A 124 46.82 -9.80 -20.03
C ASP A 124 45.93 -10.13 -18.84
N ASN A 125 46.19 -9.48 -17.71
CA ASN A 125 45.42 -9.64 -16.48
C ASN A 125 44.13 -8.81 -16.49
N THR A 126 43.79 -8.12 -17.59
CA THR A 126 42.75 -7.08 -17.59
C THR A 126 41.65 -7.31 -18.63
N ALA A 127 41.94 -7.89 -19.80
CA ALA A 127 40.95 -7.99 -20.88
C ALA A 127 40.15 -9.31 -20.92
N ARG A 128 40.41 -10.27 -20.01
CA ARG A 128 39.80 -11.63 -20.01
C ARG A 128 39.94 -12.39 -21.34
N ARG A 129 40.87 -12.01 -22.21
CA ARG A 129 41.05 -12.65 -23.52
C ARG A 129 41.73 -14.01 -23.36
N ASP A 130 41.48 -14.91 -24.30
CA ASP A 130 42.38 -16.04 -24.53
C ASP A 130 43.78 -15.52 -24.87
N THR A 131 44.66 -15.51 -23.88
CA THR A 131 46.03 -15.00 -23.95
C THR A 131 47.01 -16.03 -24.51
N VAL A 132 46.54 -17.24 -24.82
CA VAL A 132 47.40 -18.28 -25.36
C VAL A 132 47.86 -17.91 -26.77
N LEU A 133 49.13 -18.20 -27.04
CA LEU A 133 49.76 -18.04 -28.35
C LEU A 133 48.90 -18.76 -29.40
N SER A 134 48.58 -18.06 -30.49
CA SER A 134 47.82 -18.69 -31.58
C SER A 134 48.61 -19.85 -32.18
N ILE A 135 47.92 -20.99 -32.40
CA ILE A 135 48.48 -22.18 -33.04
C ILE A 135 49.12 -21.91 -34.41
N GLU A 136 48.76 -20.81 -35.06
CA GLU A 136 49.40 -20.33 -36.30
C GLU A 136 50.93 -20.24 -36.16
N HIS A 137 51.43 -19.85 -34.99
CA HIS A 137 52.85 -19.62 -34.70
C HIS A 137 53.60 -20.85 -34.19
N ILE A 138 52.94 -22.00 -34.04
CA ILE A 138 53.58 -23.24 -33.57
C ILE A 138 54.12 -24.02 -34.77
N GLU A 139 55.37 -24.47 -34.72
CA GLU A 139 55.97 -25.21 -35.84
C GLU A 139 55.41 -26.64 -35.96
N LYS A 140 55.32 -27.37 -34.85
CA LYS A 140 54.87 -28.77 -34.77
C LYS A 140 53.37 -28.88 -34.46
N LYS A 141 52.53 -28.56 -35.44
CA LYS A 141 51.06 -28.58 -35.31
C LYS A 141 50.45 -29.99 -35.33
N ASP A 142 51.18 -30.94 -35.90
CA ASP A 142 50.83 -32.35 -36.08
C ASP A 142 51.35 -33.25 -34.95
N GLU A 143 52.05 -32.69 -33.97
CA GLU A 143 52.49 -33.44 -32.78
C GLU A 143 51.28 -33.98 -32.02
N TYR A 144 51.33 -35.27 -31.67
CA TYR A 144 50.26 -35.97 -30.97
C TYR A 144 50.79 -36.84 -29.82
N GLN A 145 52.00 -37.41 -29.95
CA GLN A 145 52.52 -38.41 -29.00
C GLN A 145 52.76 -37.82 -27.61
N GLU A 146 53.44 -36.67 -27.56
CA GLU A 146 53.72 -36.01 -26.29
C GLU A 146 52.45 -35.45 -25.63
N ILE A 147 51.47 -35.05 -26.44
CA ILE A 147 50.18 -34.54 -25.96
C ILE A 147 49.35 -35.67 -25.37
N THR A 148 49.24 -36.80 -26.08
CA THR A 148 48.59 -38.01 -25.60
C THR A 148 49.17 -38.43 -24.25
N ASN A 149 50.50 -38.51 -24.14
CA ASN A 149 51.17 -38.91 -22.90
C ASN A 149 50.95 -37.89 -21.75
N TYR A 150 50.82 -36.60 -22.08
CA TYR A 150 50.57 -35.57 -21.07
C TYR A 150 49.12 -35.58 -20.57
N LEU A 151 48.14 -35.64 -21.47
CA LEU A 151 46.71 -35.50 -21.17
C LEU A 151 46.03 -36.80 -20.75
N VAL A 152 46.35 -37.91 -21.41
CA VAL A 152 45.66 -39.21 -21.26
C VAL A 152 46.60 -40.27 -20.70
N GLY A 153 47.89 -40.24 -21.04
CA GLY A 153 48.87 -41.25 -20.64
C GLY A 153 49.00 -42.39 -21.66
N THR A 154 49.57 -43.52 -21.24
CA THR A 154 49.92 -44.65 -22.14
C THR A 154 48.79 -45.63 -22.38
N ASP A 155 47.75 -45.63 -21.53
CA ASP A 155 46.60 -46.52 -21.63
C ASP A 155 45.32 -45.69 -21.80
N PRO A 156 44.68 -45.73 -22.99
CA PRO A 156 43.48 -44.94 -23.25
C PRO A 156 42.29 -45.38 -22.40
N THR A 157 42.25 -46.66 -21.99
CA THR A 157 41.15 -47.22 -21.18
C THR A 157 41.21 -46.79 -19.72
N LYS A 158 42.37 -46.27 -19.28
CA LYS A 158 42.60 -45.71 -17.94
C LYS A 158 43.34 -44.38 -18.04
N PRO A 159 42.61 -43.30 -18.39
CA PRO A 159 43.19 -41.98 -18.49
C PRO A 159 43.92 -41.58 -17.21
N LYS A 160 45.06 -40.93 -17.38
CA LYS A 160 45.91 -40.45 -16.30
C LYS A 160 45.16 -39.45 -15.41
N GLU A 161 45.19 -39.72 -14.12
CA GLU A 161 44.69 -38.81 -13.08
C GLU A 161 45.82 -37.87 -12.62
N GLY A 162 45.50 -36.60 -12.39
CA GLY A 162 46.46 -35.61 -11.92
C GLY A 162 46.13 -34.19 -12.38
N PRO A 163 46.97 -33.21 -12.02
CA PRO A 163 46.78 -31.83 -12.45
C PRO A 163 47.00 -31.69 -13.96
N PHE A 164 46.15 -30.91 -14.62
CA PHE A 164 46.19 -30.61 -16.05
C PHE A 164 46.06 -31.85 -16.95
N THR A 165 45.30 -32.87 -16.53
CA THR A 165 44.97 -34.04 -17.37
C THR A 165 43.55 -33.92 -17.96
N ALA A 166 43.27 -34.71 -19.01
CA ALA A 166 41.94 -34.73 -19.64
C ALA A 166 40.84 -35.18 -18.66
N ASN A 167 41.16 -36.12 -17.76
CA ASN A 167 40.21 -36.58 -16.75
C ASN A 167 39.89 -35.49 -15.72
N GLU A 168 40.89 -34.76 -15.20
CA GLU A 168 40.66 -33.64 -14.27
C GLU A 168 39.82 -32.54 -14.93
N LEU A 169 40.12 -32.20 -16.18
CA LEU A 169 39.35 -31.23 -16.94
C LEU A 169 37.86 -31.63 -17.01
N LYS A 170 37.59 -32.88 -17.35
CA LYS A 170 36.22 -33.43 -17.39
C LYS A 170 35.53 -33.31 -16.03
N GLN A 171 36.21 -33.68 -14.94
CA GLN A 171 35.65 -33.56 -13.59
C GLN A 171 35.33 -32.12 -13.22
N LYS A 172 36.21 -31.16 -13.55
CA LYS A 172 35.96 -29.74 -13.30
C LYS A 172 34.80 -29.18 -14.12
N LEU A 173 34.65 -29.61 -15.38
CA LEU A 173 33.51 -29.23 -16.22
C LEU A 173 32.18 -29.76 -15.67
N LEU A 174 32.17 -31.01 -15.18
CA LEU A 174 31.00 -31.60 -14.53
C LEU A 174 30.67 -30.91 -13.20
N ALA A 175 31.69 -30.63 -12.37
CA ALA A 175 31.52 -29.91 -11.12
C ALA A 175 31.00 -28.49 -11.34
N PHE A 176 31.48 -27.79 -12.39
CA PHE A 176 30.97 -26.48 -12.78
C PHE A 176 29.50 -26.57 -13.20
N ARG A 177 29.13 -27.53 -14.07
CA ARG A 177 27.73 -27.76 -14.44
C ARG A 177 26.83 -27.97 -13.21
N ASP A 178 27.24 -28.85 -12.29
CA ASP A 178 26.45 -29.17 -11.10
C ASP A 178 26.35 -27.95 -10.17
N GLY A 179 27.45 -27.21 -10.00
CA GLY A 179 27.46 -25.93 -9.28
C GLY A 179 26.51 -24.89 -9.86
N LEU A 180 26.36 -24.81 -11.20
CA LEU A 180 25.39 -23.93 -11.84
C LEU A 180 23.95 -24.38 -11.63
N LYS A 181 23.68 -25.68 -11.62
CA LYS A 181 22.33 -26.24 -11.44
C LYS A 181 21.82 -26.09 -10.00
N ASP A 182 22.71 -26.20 -9.04
CA ASP A 182 22.39 -26.20 -7.62
C ASP A 182 22.26 -24.78 -7.03
N VAL A 183 22.32 -23.73 -7.87
CA VAL A 183 22.14 -22.34 -7.43
C VAL A 183 20.69 -22.12 -6.99
N THR A 184 20.51 -21.99 -5.67
CA THR A 184 19.24 -21.63 -5.06
C THR A 184 19.45 -20.69 -3.88
N PHE A 185 18.55 -19.74 -3.69
CA PHE A 185 18.54 -18.82 -2.56
C PHE A 185 17.16 -18.20 -2.37
N THR A 186 16.90 -17.66 -1.17
CA THR A 186 15.69 -16.88 -0.88
C THR A 186 16.02 -15.39 -0.97
N ASP A 187 15.17 -14.62 -1.67
CA ASP A 187 15.33 -13.18 -1.78
C ASP A 187 14.71 -12.40 -0.61
N ALA A 188 14.86 -11.07 -0.63
CA ALA A 188 14.40 -10.17 0.43
C ALA A 188 12.86 -10.13 0.63
N ILE A 189 12.08 -10.76 -0.26
CA ILE A 189 10.62 -10.81 -0.23
C ILE A 189 10.15 -12.27 -0.04
N ASP A 190 10.99 -13.11 0.60
CA ASP A 190 10.74 -14.53 0.89
C ASP A 190 10.46 -15.40 -0.35
N ASN A 191 10.95 -14.99 -1.53
CA ASN A 191 10.84 -15.79 -2.74
C ASN A 191 12.06 -16.68 -2.93
N THR A 192 11.86 -17.97 -3.14
CA THR A 192 12.95 -18.87 -3.58
C THR A 192 13.24 -18.66 -5.07
N PHE A 193 14.52 -18.45 -5.39
CA PHE A 193 15.07 -18.59 -6.72
C PHE A 193 15.58 -20.02 -6.90
N GLU A 194 15.22 -20.63 -8.03
CA GLU A 194 15.73 -21.92 -8.49
C GLU A 194 16.00 -21.78 -9.99
N VAL A 195 17.06 -22.44 -10.45
CA VAL A 195 17.39 -22.46 -11.87
C VAL A 195 16.29 -23.16 -12.66
N SER A 196 15.86 -22.55 -13.76
CA SER A 196 14.78 -23.06 -14.59
C SER A 196 15.07 -24.48 -15.08
N PRO A 197 14.03 -25.33 -15.21
CA PRO A 197 14.20 -26.66 -15.79
C PRO A 197 14.78 -26.62 -17.22
N GLY A 198 14.46 -25.55 -17.96
CA GLY A 198 14.97 -25.32 -19.31
C GLY A 198 16.49 -25.09 -19.33
N LEU A 199 17.01 -24.20 -18.47
CA LEU A 199 18.45 -23.97 -18.38
C LEU A 199 19.17 -25.22 -17.84
N THR A 200 18.59 -25.88 -16.83
CA THR A 200 19.11 -27.14 -16.27
C THR A 200 19.31 -28.19 -17.36
N ALA A 201 18.28 -28.42 -18.21
CA ALA A 201 18.37 -29.36 -19.32
C ALA A 201 19.41 -28.95 -20.37
N SER A 202 19.51 -27.64 -20.67
CA SER A 202 20.52 -27.11 -21.60
C SER A 202 21.95 -27.33 -21.08
N LEU A 203 22.19 -27.13 -19.78
CA LEU A 203 23.48 -27.37 -19.13
C LEU A 203 23.84 -28.86 -19.13
N GLU A 204 22.89 -29.73 -18.85
CA GLU A 204 23.09 -31.18 -18.92
C GLU A 204 23.44 -31.65 -20.32
N GLN A 205 22.82 -31.09 -21.36
CA GLN A 205 23.15 -31.42 -22.75
C GLN A 205 24.51 -30.88 -23.17
N THR A 206 24.87 -29.68 -22.72
CA THR A 206 26.13 -29.02 -23.11
C THR A 206 27.34 -29.69 -22.46
N PHE A 207 27.25 -29.98 -21.16
CA PHE A 207 28.32 -30.64 -20.38
C PHE A 207 28.02 -32.13 -20.23
N ASN A 208 27.70 -32.79 -21.36
CA ASN A 208 27.56 -34.23 -21.46
C ASN A 208 28.80 -34.81 -22.14
N TYR A 209 29.51 -35.69 -21.44
CA TYR A 209 30.73 -36.34 -21.93
C TYR A 209 30.55 -37.87 -21.96
N PRO A 210 29.65 -38.39 -22.82
CA PRO A 210 29.40 -39.82 -22.92
C PRO A 210 30.59 -40.54 -23.55
N LYS A 211 30.55 -41.87 -23.53
CA LYS A 211 31.45 -42.68 -24.37
C LYS A 211 31.06 -42.51 -25.84
N GLU A 212 32.06 -42.49 -26.71
CA GLU A 212 31.89 -42.37 -28.15
C GLU A 212 32.13 -43.73 -28.82
N ILE A 213 31.59 -43.93 -30.02
CA ILE A 213 31.85 -45.14 -30.80
C ILE A 213 32.87 -44.79 -31.88
N GLU A 214 34.08 -45.34 -31.76
CA GLU A 214 35.15 -45.20 -32.73
C GLU A 214 35.57 -46.60 -33.20
N ASP A 215 35.64 -46.82 -34.51
CA ASP A 215 35.98 -48.13 -35.13
C ASP A 215 35.21 -49.34 -34.56
N HIS A 216 33.91 -49.14 -34.27
CA HIS A 216 32.99 -50.12 -33.67
C HIS A 216 33.28 -50.50 -32.20
N LEU A 217 34.13 -49.74 -31.51
CA LEU A 217 34.43 -49.89 -30.08
C LEU A 217 33.93 -48.67 -29.30
N GLU A 218 33.47 -48.89 -28.06
CA GLU A 218 33.16 -47.78 -27.14
C GLU A 218 34.46 -47.24 -26.54
N VAL A 219 34.78 -46.00 -26.87
CA VAL A 219 35.95 -45.27 -26.38
C VAL A 219 35.52 -44.21 -25.34
N LEU A 220 36.41 -43.91 -24.39
CA LEU A 220 36.15 -42.86 -23.40
C LEU A 220 36.23 -41.48 -24.06
N TRP A 221 35.52 -40.48 -23.51
CA TRP A 221 35.59 -39.10 -24.01
C TRP A 221 37.03 -38.56 -24.06
N GLU A 222 37.81 -38.88 -23.02
CA GLU A 222 39.22 -38.52 -22.90
C GLU A 222 40.07 -39.13 -24.02
N GLU A 223 39.74 -40.36 -24.44
CA GLU A 223 40.41 -41.05 -25.55
C GLU A 223 40.01 -40.43 -26.88
N ALA A 224 38.72 -40.36 -27.18
CA ALA A 224 38.18 -39.86 -28.45
C ALA A 224 38.65 -38.44 -28.80
N ASN A 225 38.86 -37.58 -27.78
CA ASN A 225 39.18 -36.16 -27.99
C ASN A 225 40.67 -35.83 -27.82
N PHE A 226 41.46 -36.67 -27.14
CA PHE A 226 42.84 -36.33 -26.77
C PHE A 226 43.87 -37.45 -26.96
N PHE A 227 43.47 -38.68 -27.31
CA PHE A 227 44.40 -39.79 -27.56
C PHE A 227 44.69 -39.93 -29.06
N ASP A 228 45.97 -39.83 -29.42
CA ASP A 228 46.47 -39.81 -30.81
C ASP A 228 45.85 -38.70 -31.70
N VAL A 229 45.38 -37.63 -31.05
CA VAL A 229 44.84 -36.43 -31.71
C VAL A 229 45.94 -35.36 -31.81
N PRO A 230 46.17 -34.77 -33.00
CA PRO A 230 47.21 -33.74 -33.18
C PRO A 230 46.88 -32.43 -32.45
N LEU A 231 47.91 -31.68 -32.05
CA LEU A 231 47.78 -30.38 -31.37
C LEU A 231 46.79 -29.43 -32.08
N ALA A 232 46.85 -29.41 -33.42
CA ALA A 232 46.00 -28.57 -34.24
C ALA A 232 44.50 -28.84 -34.03
N ALA A 233 44.11 -30.06 -33.66
CA ALA A 233 42.72 -30.43 -33.37
C ALA A 233 42.38 -30.29 -31.87
N VAL A 234 43.31 -30.60 -30.98
CA VAL A 234 43.11 -30.50 -29.52
C VAL A 234 42.83 -29.05 -29.07
N ILE A 235 43.55 -28.07 -29.64
CA ILE A 235 43.36 -26.66 -29.26
C ILE A 235 41.95 -26.15 -29.56
N PRO A 236 41.40 -26.32 -30.78
CA PRO A 236 40.00 -26.03 -31.07
C PRO A 236 39.01 -26.68 -30.11
N ILE A 237 39.23 -27.94 -29.69
CA ILE A 237 38.36 -28.62 -28.71
C ILE A 237 38.38 -27.85 -27.39
N LEU A 238 39.56 -27.50 -26.88
CA LEU A 238 39.71 -26.73 -25.64
C LEU A 238 39.10 -25.32 -25.74
N SER A 239 39.26 -24.65 -26.88
CA SER A 239 38.64 -23.34 -27.14
C SER A 239 37.11 -23.44 -27.23
N LYS A 240 36.56 -24.55 -27.76
CA LYS A 240 35.12 -24.83 -27.72
C LYS A 240 34.63 -25.01 -26.28
N LEU A 241 35.36 -25.73 -25.43
CA LEU A 241 35.00 -25.89 -24.02
C LEU A 241 35.01 -24.56 -23.25
N GLN A 242 35.94 -23.66 -23.55
CA GLN A 242 35.94 -22.29 -23.01
C GLN A 242 34.67 -21.51 -23.39
N ILE A 243 34.28 -21.60 -24.67
CA ILE A 243 33.04 -21.00 -25.18
C ILE A 243 31.81 -21.56 -24.47
N ASP A 244 31.76 -22.86 -24.20
CA ASP A 244 30.66 -23.49 -23.47
C ASP A 244 30.57 -22.95 -22.03
N VAL A 245 31.71 -22.81 -21.34
CA VAL A 245 31.78 -22.25 -19.98
C VAL A 245 31.28 -20.80 -19.97
N GLU A 246 31.74 -19.97 -20.92
CA GLU A 246 31.31 -18.57 -21.04
C GLU A 246 29.82 -18.42 -21.41
N ASN A 247 29.31 -19.29 -22.28
CA ASN A 247 27.87 -19.33 -22.61
C ASN A 247 27.01 -19.77 -21.44
N ALA A 248 27.45 -20.77 -20.68
CA ALA A 248 26.76 -21.27 -19.50
C ALA A 248 26.68 -20.21 -18.41
N LYS A 249 27.81 -19.55 -18.11
CA LYS A 249 27.86 -18.36 -17.24
C LYS A 249 26.89 -17.29 -17.71
N SER A 250 26.96 -16.89 -18.99
CA SER A 250 26.13 -15.81 -19.53
C SER A 250 24.63 -16.13 -19.46
N SER A 251 24.26 -17.39 -19.70
CA SER A 251 22.87 -17.84 -19.65
C SER A 251 22.32 -17.79 -18.22
N LEU A 252 23.09 -18.25 -17.24
CA LEU A 252 22.69 -18.19 -15.83
C LEU A 252 22.64 -16.74 -15.30
N ILE A 253 23.61 -15.90 -15.65
CA ILE A 253 23.58 -14.47 -15.29
C ILE A 253 22.33 -13.80 -15.88
N ASN A 254 22.01 -14.08 -17.15
CA ASN A 254 20.81 -13.54 -17.77
C ASN A 254 19.53 -14.03 -17.08
N GLU A 255 19.49 -15.29 -16.62
CA GLU A 255 18.36 -15.80 -15.86
C GLU A 255 18.25 -15.19 -14.46
N LEU A 256 19.36 -14.94 -13.78
CA LEU A 256 19.38 -14.20 -12.51
C LEU A 256 18.85 -12.77 -12.70
N ILE A 257 19.23 -12.09 -13.79
CA ILE A 257 18.67 -10.78 -14.15
C ILE A 257 17.17 -10.86 -14.39
N ALA A 258 16.72 -11.88 -15.15
CA ALA A 258 15.31 -12.12 -15.38
C ALA A 258 14.56 -12.45 -14.07
N GLY A 259 15.19 -13.11 -13.10
CA GLY A 259 14.62 -13.38 -11.78
C GLY A 259 14.33 -12.11 -10.98
N ILE A 260 15.19 -11.09 -11.10
CA ILE A 260 14.98 -9.77 -10.48
C ILE A 260 13.71 -9.10 -11.04
N GLU A 261 13.47 -9.24 -12.35
CA GLU A 261 12.36 -8.59 -13.07
C GLU A 261 11.07 -9.43 -13.11
N GLY A 262 11.17 -10.75 -13.23
CA GLY A 262 10.09 -11.68 -13.54
C GLY A 262 9.04 -11.83 -12.45
N LYS A 263 9.37 -11.42 -11.21
CA LYS A 263 8.41 -11.31 -10.10
C LYS A 263 7.95 -9.88 -9.83
N SER A 264 8.34 -8.92 -10.66
CA SER A 264 7.86 -7.53 -10.53
C SER A 264 6.53 -7.36 -11.25
N PHE A 265 5.54 -6.84 -10.52
CA PHE A 265 4.29 -6.39 -11.10
C PHE A 265 4.54 -5.32 -12.16
N LYS A 266 3.98 -5.50 -13.36
CA LYS A 266 4.03 -4.48 -14.41
C LYS A 266 2.89 -3.50 -14.17
N PHE A 267 3.22 -2.21 -14.13
CA PHE A 267 2.25 -1.14 -13.97
C PHE A 267 2.31 -0.20 -15.17
N THR A 268 1.17 0.24 -15.65
CA THR A 268 1.07 1.16 -16.81
C THR A 268 0.84 2.60 -16.38
N ASN A 269 0.26 2.81 -15.19
CA ASN A 269 -0.12 4.13 -14.69
C ASN A 269 0.42 4.37 -13.28
N LEU A 270 0.83 5.61 -13.04
CA LEU A 270 1.26 6.11 -11.73
C LEU A 270 0.39 7.29 -11.34
N VAL A 271 -0.24 7.23 -10.18
CA VAL A 271 -1.08 8.30 -9.65
C VAL A 271 -0.71 8.62 -8.20
N PRO A 272 -0.53 9.90 -7.84
CA PRO A 272 -0.39 10.28 -6.45
C PRO A 272 -1.75 10.15 -5.75
N LEU A 273 -1.78 9.42 -4.63
CA LEU A 273 -2.93 9.29 -3.77
C LEU A 273 -2.65 9.98 -2.43
N VAL A 274 -3.56 10.86 -2.01
CA VAL A 274 -3.51 11.53 -0.72
C VAL A 274 -4.63 10.97 0.13
N VAL A 275 -4.27 10.32 1.24
CA VAL A 275 -5.20 9.66 2.15
C VAL A 275 -5.26 10.48 3.45
N PRO A 276 -6.28 11.33 3.64
CA PRO A 276 -6.40 12.15 4.84
C PRO A 276 -6.83 11.33 6.05
N GLU A 277 -6.26 11.60 7.23
CA GLU A 277 -6.69 10.97 8.49
C GLU A 277 -8.14 11.33 8.85
N SER A 278 -8.55 12.57 8.56
CA SER A 278 -9.91 13.08 8.75
C SER A 278 -10.27 14.10 7.67
N ASN A 279 -11.49 13.99 7.13
CA ASN A 279 -12.05 14.94 6.17
C ASN A 279 -12.71 16.16 6.84
N TYR A 280 -12.76 16.22 8.18
CA TYR A 280 -13.36 17.31 8.93
C TYR A 280 -12.36 17.86 9.96
N ILE A 281 -11.95 19.11 9.77
CA ILE A 281 -10.92 19.75 10.59
C ILE A 281 -11.43 21.10 11.07
N LEU A 282 -11.31 21.30 12.38
CA LEU A 282 -11.68 22.56 13.01
C LEU A 282 -10.57 23.59 12.83
N ARG A 283 -10.95 24.87 12.68
CA ARG A 283 -9.99 25.97 12.61
C ARG A 283 -9.04 25.95 13.82
N GLY A 284 -7.73 26.06 13.56
CA GLY A 284 -6.67 26.00 14.55
C GLY A 284 -6.07 24.61 14.78
N ASP A 285 -6.59 23.58 14.12
CA ASP A 285 -6.00 22.23 14.10
C ASP A 285 -5.15 22.02 12.83
N SER A 286 -4.35 20.94 12.79
CA SER A 286 -3.43 20.60 11.68
C SER A 286 -4.00 19.51 10.78
N PHE A 287 -3.96 19.72 9.47
CA PHE A 287 -4.25 18.69 8.46
C PHE A 287 -3.12 17.66 8.40
N ARG A 288 -3.46 16.38 8.49
CA ARG A 288 -2.55 15.22 8.38
C ARG A 288 -3.07 14.27 7.31
N ALA A 289 -2.18 13.79 6.45
CA ALA A 289 -2.50 12.87 5.38
C ALA A 289 -1.26 12.07 4.97
N ASP A 290 -1.47 10.82 4.59
CA ASP A 290 -0.46 10.00 3.94
C ASP A 290 -0.45 10.30 2.44
N VAL A 291 0.74 10.58 1.90
CA VAL A 291 0.92 10.84 0.47
C VAL A 291 1.70 9.68 -0.13
N ILE A 292 1.04 8.89 -0.96
CA ILE A 292 1.62 7.71 -1.59
C ILE A 292 1.56 7.81 -3.11
N LEU A 293 2.52 7.18 -3.79
CA LEU A 293 2.46 6.99 -5.24
C LEU A 293 1.87 5.60 -5.49
N ALA A 294 0.64 5.55 -5.98
CA ALA A 294 -0.02 4.31 -6.35
C ALA A 294 0.30 3.97 -7.80
N ALA A 295 0.76 2.74 -8.03
CA ALA A 295 0.95 2.17 -9.35
C ALA A 295 -0.18 1.18 -9.63
N TYR A 296 -0.78 1.23 -10.81
CA TYR A 296 -1.81 0.28 -11.24
C TYR A 296 -1.71 -0.01 -12.74
N ASP A 297 -2.38 -1.08 -13.17
CA ASP A 297 -2.43 -1.46 -14.57
C ASP A 297 -3.85 -1.28 -15.15
N ALA A 298 -3.97 -0.47 -16.20
CA ALA A 298 -5.22 -0.30 -16.92
C ALA A 298 -5.53 -1.45 -17.89
N THR A 299 -4.61 -2.38 -18.13
CA THR A 299 -4.80 -3.51 -19.06
C THR A 299 -5.09 -4.83 -18.36
N ASN A 300 -4.46 -5.09 -17.21
CA ASN A 300 -4.79 -6.22 -16.34
C ASN A 300 -5.72 -5.75 -15.22
N HIS A 301 -7.02 -5.97 -15.38
CA HIS A 301 -8.04 -5.49 -14.46
C HIS A 301 -8.18 -6.42 -13.23
N PRO A 302 -8.07 -5.90 -11.99
CA PRO A 302 -8.40 -6.69 -10.80
C PRO A 302 -9.91 -6.85 -10.63
N ASP A 303 -10.33 -7.96 -10.06
CA ASP A 303 -11.70 -8.11 -9.55
C ASP A 303 -11.78 -7.51 -8.14
N ILE A 304 -12.69 -6.56 -7.93
CA ILE A 304 -12.84 -5.86 -6.64
C ILE A 304 -14.21 -6.18 -6.04
N TYR A 305 -14.22 -6.76 -4.86
CA TYR A 305 -15.42 -7.12 -4.12
C TYR A 305 -15.52 -6.32 -2.81
N ILE A 306 -16.74 -6.00 -2.40
CA ILE A 306 -17.03 -5.29 -1.16
C ILE A 306 -18.09 -6.06 -0.37
N ASP A 307 -18.00 -6.01 0.95
CA ASP A 307 -19.04 -6.57 1.81
C ASP A 307 -20.27 -5.66 1.90
N ASP A 308 -21.45 -6.26 1.94
CA ASP A 308 -22.70 -5.51 2.09
C ASP A 308 -22.95 -5.09 3.55
N ARG A 309 -22.25 -5.75 4.48
CA ARG A 309 -22.37 -5.49 5.91
C ARG A 309 -21.34 -4.47 6.38
N ASN A 310 -21.75 -3.62 7.31
CA ASN A 310 -20.85 -2.73 8.01
C ASN A 310 -19.85 -3.54 8.84
N PHE A 311 -18.57 -3.21 8.70
CA PHE A 311 -17.49 -3.81 9.47
C PHE A 311 -17.49 -3.26 10.91
N ASP A 312 -17.42 -4.16 11.89
CA ASP A 312 -17.47 -3.86 13.32
C ASP A 312 -16.08 -3.77 13.99
N GLY A 313 -15.01 -3.93 13.20
CA GLY A 313 -13.63 -3.88 13.69
C GLY A 313 -13.12 -5.19 14.30
N ARG A 314 -13.92 -6.26 14.33
CA ARG A 314 -13.55 -7.53 15.01
C ARG A 314 -13.32 -8.69 14.05
N ASP A 315 -13.93 -8.66 12.87
CA ASP A 315 -13.85 -9.76 11.89
C ASP A 315 -12.64 -9.67 10.94
N SER A 316 -11.62 -10.49 11.19
CA SER A 316 -10.44 -10.59 10.33
C SER A 316 -10.62 -11.51 9.12
N SER A 317 -11.74 -12.22 8.96
CA SER A 317 -11.92 -13.23 7.89
C SER A 317 -12.09 -12.64 6.48
N ILE A 318 -11.42 -13.20 5.47
CA ILE A 318 -11.55 -12.72 4.08
C ILE A 318 -13.01 -12.84 3.63
N ILE A 319 -13.51 -11.86 2.87
CA ILE A 319 -14.90 -11.89 2.39
C ILE A 319 -15.12 -13.05 1.42
N GLU A 320 -16.24 -13.75 1.57
CA GLU A 320 -16.69 -14.69 0.56
C GLU A 320 -17.08 -13.92 -0.70
N TYR A 321 -16.43 -14.25 -1.83
CA TYR A 321 -16.64 -13.60 -3.12
C TYR A 321 -17.56 -14.40 -4.05
N GLU A 322 -17.79 -15.69 -3.77
CA GLU A 322 -18.68 -16.52 -4.57
C GLU A 322 -20.11 -15.96 -4.54
N GLY A 323 -20.64 -15.64 -5.72
CA GLY A 323 -21.98 -15.05 -5.88
C GLY A 323 -22.06 -13.53 -5.66
N LYS A 324 -20.95 -12.83 -5.38
CA LYS A 324 -20.90 -11.36 -5.34
C LYS A 324 -20.54 -10.77 -6.69
N GLU A 325 -21.16 -9.62 -7.00
CA GLU A 325 -20.83 -8.85 -8.20
C GLU A 325 -19.59 -7.98 -7.95
N ALA A 326 -18.63 -8.03 -8.87
CA ALA A 326 -17.44 -7.19 -8.81
C ALA A 326 -17.80 -5.72 -9.08
N LEU A 327 -17.08 -4.79 -8.46
CA LEU A 327 -17.27 -3.36 -8.69
C LEU A 327 -17.00 -2.99 -10.16
N PRO A 328 -17.78 -2.06 -10.73
CA PRO A 328 -17.47 -1.53 -12.04
C PRO A 328 -16.16 -0.75 -12.00
N LEU A 329 -15.27 -1.09 -12.93
CA LEU A 329 -13.98 -0.44 -13.14
C LEU A 329 -14.11 0.63 -14.22
N ALA A 330 -13.43 1.76 -14.04
CA ALA A 330 -13.18 2.74 -15.08
C ALA A 330 -11.68 3.02 -15.12
N ASP A 331 -11.04 2.76 -16.27
CA ASP A 331 -9.60 2.94 -16.48
C ASP A 331 -8.73 2.23 -15.43
N GLY A 332 -9.11 1.01 -15.03
CA GLY A 332 -8.39 0.24 -13.99
C GLY A 332 -8.70 0.65 -12.54
N VAL A 333 -9.59 1.62 -12.33
CA VAL A 333 -9.98 2.11 -10.99
C VAL A 333 -11.41 1.71 -10.65
N GLY A 334 -11.59 1.00 -9.53
CA GLY A 334 -12.91 0.66 -8.99
C GLY A 334 -13.61 1.87 -8.37
N LYS A 335 -14.83 2.16 -8.81
CA LYS A 335 -15.63 3.27 -8.27
C LYS A 335 -16.66 2.75 -7.28
N LEU A 336 -16.34 2.86 -5.99
CA LEU A 336 -17.26 2.51 -4.92
C LEU A 336 -18.29 3.62 -4.70
N ARG A 337 -19.58 3.23 -4.69
CA ARG A 337 -20.68 4.12 -4.31
C ARG A 337 -21.65 3.37 -3.40
N ILE A 338 -21.75 3.79 -2.14
CA ILE A 338 -22.69 3.22 -1.18
C ILE A 338 -23.76 4.25 -0.84
N SER A 339 -25.04 3.88 -0.94
CA SER A 339 -26.17 4.76 -0.62
C SER A 339 -26.44 4.80 0.88
N THR A 340 -26.41 5.98 1.49
CA THR A 340 -26.62 6.17 2.94
C THR A 340 -28.09 6.32 3.36
N LYS A 341 -29.05 6.31 2.41
CA LYS A 341 -30.47 6.62 2.68
C LYS A 341 -31.15 5.76 3.75
N SER A 342 -30.73 4.50 3.89
CA SER A 342 -31.29 3.54 4.85
C SER A 342 -30.28 3.09 5.89
N MET A 343 -29.16 3.81 6.03
CA MET A 343 -28.13 3.48 7.01
C MET A 343 -28.48 4.02 8.39
N ALA A 344 -28.17 3.26 9.42
CA ALA A 344 -28.16 3.77 10.78
C ALA A 344 -27.10 4.87 10.94
N LEU A 345 -27.41 5.88 11.75
CA LEU A 345 -26.50 6.98 12.07
C LEU A 345 -25.22 6.46 12.76
N GLY A 346 -24.16 7.26 12.69
CA GLY A 346 -22.87 6.98 13.31
C GLY A 346 -21.77 6.59 12.33
N GLU A 347 -20.65 6.12 12.86
CA GLU A 347 -19.48 5.72 12.07
C GLU A 347 -19.73 4.39 11.34
N LYS A 348 -19.27 4.34 10.09
CA LYS A 348 -19.36 3.19 9.19
C LYS A 348 -18.02 2.93 8.53
N ASN A 349 -17.75 1.66 8.29
CA ASN A 349 -16.61 1.15 7.55
C ASN A 349 -17.04 -0.15 6.85
N TYR A 350 -16.49 -0.43 5.67
CA TYR A 350 -16.73 -1.62 4.88
C TYR A 350 -15.42 -2.35 4.60
N LYS A 351 -15.52 -3.68 4.58
CA LYS A 351 -14.45 -4.57 4.18
C LYS A 351 -14.55 -4.85 2.68
N GLY A 352 -13.40 -5.02 2.03
CA GLY A 352 -13.34 -5.46 0.65
C GLY A 352 -12.17 -6.39 0.38
N LEU A 353 -12.16 -6.95 -0.83
CA LEU A 353 -11.14 -7.84 -1.35
C LEU A 353 -10.83 -7.43 -2.78
N ILE A 354 -9.55 -7.24 -3.09
CA ILE A 354 -9.04 -7.10 -4.44
C ILE A 354 -8.40 -8.42 -4.82
N ARG A 355 -8.83 -9.01 -5.93
CA ARG A 355 -8.21 -10.19 -6.52
C ARG A 355 -7.47 -9.77 -7.78
N PHE A 356 -6.19 -10.08 -7.85
CA PHE A 356 -5.34 -9.65 -8.94
C PHE A 356 -4.43 -10.77 -9.41
N GLN A 357 -4.31 -10.94 -10.72
CA GLN A 357 -3.45 -11.95 -11.32
C GLN A 357 -2.02 -11.44 -11.44
N GLY A 358 -1.10 -12.07 -10.71
CA GLY A 358 0.33 -11.76 -10.71
C GLY A 358 1.06 -12.17 -12.00
N PRO A 359 2.32 -11.75 -12.16
CA PRO A 359 3.14 -12.05 -13.34
C PRO A 359 3.39 -13.55 -13.56
N ASP A 360 3.31 -14.34 -12.49
CA ASP A 360 3.42 -15.80 -12.45
C ASP A 360 2.11 -16.51 -12.83
N GLY A 361 1.05 -15.75 -13.10
CA GLY A 361 -0.28 -16.26 -13.41
C GLY A 361 -1.10 -16.66 -12.20
N SER A 362 -0.55 -16.57 -10.97
CA SER A 362 -1.29 -16.84 -9.74
C SER A 362 -2.24 -15.68 -9.42
N VAL A 363 -3.39 -15.98 -8.82
CA VAL A 363 -4.35 -14.95 -8.38
C VAL A 363 -4.13 -14.70 -6.89
N GLY A 364 -3.68 -13.50 -6.56
CA GLY A 364 -3.49 -13.06 -5.18
C GLY A 364 -4.74 -12.38 -4.63
N ASP A 365 -5.00 -12.61 -3.34
CA ASP A 365 -6.11 -12.04 -2.59
C ASP A 365 -5.60 -10.94 -1.64
N TYR A 366 -6.02 -9.69 -1.88
CA TYR A 366 -5.59 -8.50 -1.15
C TYR A 366 -6.77 -7.88 -0.40
N PRO A 367 -6.94 -8.16 0.91
CA PRO A 367 -8.01 -7.59 1.70
C PRO A 367 -7.75 -6.10 1.98
N PHE A 368 -8.81 -5.29 1.98
CA PHE A 368 -8.74 -3.88 2.36
C PHE A 368 -9.94 -3.45 3.20
N PHE A 369 -9.80 -2.31 3.87
CA PHE A 369 -10.86 -1.65 4.63
C PHE A 369 -11.04 -0.24 4.09
N THR A 370 -12.29 0.20 3.95
CA THR A 370 -12.57 1.59 3.61
C THR A 370 -12.15 2.52 4.76
N HIS A 371 -11.93 3.81 4.48
CA HIS A 371 -11.80 4.78 5.56
C HIS A 371 -13.11 4.93 6.34
N ASN A 372 -13.01 5.19 7.65
CA ASN A 372 -14.18 5.46 8.47
C ASN A 372 -14.90 6.71 7.95
N PHE A 373 -16.22 6.61 7.78
CA PHE A 373 -17.06 7.77 7.46
C PHE A 373 -18.28 7.80 8.37
N THR A 374 -18.73 9.01 8.71
CA THR A 374 -19.87 9.21 9.62
C THR A 374 -21.12 9.52 8.82
N VAL A 375 -22.19 8.76 9.06
CA VAL A 375 -23.53 9.06 8.58
C VAL A 375 -24.27 9.86 9.65
N ALA A 376 -24.63 11.10 9.33
CA ALA A 376 -25.35 12.00 10.23
C ALA A 376 -26.60 12.55 9.53
N GLU A 377 -27.60 12.96 10.31
CA GLU A 377 -28.75 13.66 9.76
C GLU A 377 -28.36 15.06 9.28
N PRO A 378 -28.95 15.54 8.16
CA PRO A 378 -28.73 16.90 7.71
C PRO A 378 -29.33 17.88 8.71
N ALA A 379 -28.49 18.63 9.42
CA ALA A 379 -28.92 19.66 10.37
C ALA A 379 -28.88 21.06 9.74
N LEU A 380 -30.00 21.79 9.80
CA LEU A 380 -30.09 23.19 9.44
C LEU A 380 -30.29 24.03 10.72
N VAL A 381 -29.31 24.86 11.06
CA VAL A 381 -29.39 25.74 12.25
C VAL A 381 -29.88 27.12 11.84
N VAL A 382 -31.16 27.42 12.15
CA VAL A 382 -31.72 28.77 12.01
C VAL A 382 -32.07 29.30 13.40
N SER A 383 -31.33 30.31 13.86
CA SER A 383 -31.53 30.88 15.21
C SER A 383 -31.89 32.36 15.13
N PRO A 384 -33.11 32.77 15.56
CA PRO A 384 -33.48 34.18 15.59
C PRO A 384 -32.66 34.96 16.63
N THR A 385 -31.88 35.94 16.16
CA THR A 385 -30.90 36.68 16.98
C THR A 385 -31.51 37.50 18.12
N LYS A 386 -32.79 37.91 18.00
CA LYS A 386 -33.50 38.66 19.05
C LYS A 386 -34.22 37.78 20.07
N MET A 387 -34.29 36.47 19.84
CA MET A 387 -34.96 35.50 20.70
C MET A 387 -34.01 34.71 21.60
N ASN A 388 -32.72 35.09 21.67
CA ASN A 388 -31.76 34.52 22.64
C ASN A 388 -32.06 35.00 24.08
N VAL A 389 -33.23 34.62 24.60
CA VAL A 389 -33.75 35.06 25.89
C VAL A 389 -34.25 33.85 26.67
N PHE A 390 -33.86 33.75 27.94
CA PHE A 390 -34.48 32.84 28.90
C PHE A 390 -35.32 33.62 29.90
N TYR A 391 -36.49 33.06 30.26
CA TYR A 391 -37.38 33.64 31.25
C TYR A 391 -37.22 32.94 32.60
N ARG A 392 -37.06 33.74 33.67
CA ARG A 392 -37.00 33.23 35.04
C ARG A 392 -38.36 32.69 35.50
N GLY A 393 -38.37 31.60 36.28
CA GLY A 393 -39.58 31.03 36.86
C GLY A 393 -40.40 30.13 35.93
N VAL A 394 -39.89 29.84 34.72
CA VAL A 394 -40.45 28.86 33.80
C VAL A 394 -39.33 27.98 33.22
N PRO A 395 -39.60 26.69 32.91
CA PRO A 395 -38.62 25.84 32.23
C PRO A 395 -38.41 26.32 30.80
N ASN A 396 -37.16 26.57 30.39
CA ASN A 396 -36.83 27.03 29.04
C ASN A 396 -36.22 25.87 28.21
N PRO A 397 -36.97 25.23 27.31
CA PRO A 397 -36.45 24.16 26.47
C PRO A 397 -35.49 24.72 25.40
N VAL A 398 -34.36 24.05 25.19
CA VAL A 398 -33.37 24.36 24.15
C VAL A 398 -32.87 23.09 23.48
N GLU A 399 -32.69 23.15 22.17
CA GLU A 399 -32.04 22.11 21.39
C GLU A 399 -30.60 22.54 21.09
N ILE A 400 -29.63 21.67 21.33
CA ILE A 400 -28.22 21.96 21.14
C ILE A 400 -27.64 20.89 20.24
N SER A 401 -27.27 21.28 19.03
CA SER A 401 -26.62 20.42 18.05
C SER A 401 -25.29 21.01 17.61
N VAL A 402 -24.30 20.14 17.43
CA VAL A 402 -22.99 20.49 16.88
C VAL A 402 -22.83 19.71 15.58
N PRO A 403 -22.69 20.37 14.42
CA PRO A 403 -22.48 19.68 13.16
C PRO A 403 -21.29 18.71 13.23
N GLY A 404 -21.53 17.45 12.86
CA GLY A 404 -20.52 16.40 12.84
C GLY A 404 -20.26 15.70 14.18
N VAL A 405 -21.01 16.03 15.24
CA VAL A 405 -20.88 15.38 16.56
C VAL A 405 -22.25 14.91 17.02
N SER A 406 -22.35 13.64 17.43
CA SER A 406 -23.58 13.07 17.96
C SER A 406 -23.92 13.64 19.35
N SER A 407 -25.20 13.71 19.70
CA SER A 407 -25.69 14.36 20.92
C SER A 407 -25.16 13.72 22.21
N ASP A 408 -24.91 12.42 22.21
CA ASP A 408 -24.31 11.66 23.31
C ASP A 408 -22.84 12.03 23.58
N LYS A 409 -22.14 12.62 22.61
CA LYS A 409 -20.74 13.08 22.73
C LYS A 409 -20.62 14.56 23.11
N LEU A 410 -21.72 15.22 23.47
CA LEU A 410 -21.76 16.62 23.90
C LEU A 410 -21.85 16.75 25.43
N ASP A 411 -20.86 17.41 26.03
CA ASP A 411 -20.93 17.87 27.43
C ASP A 411 -21.36 19.35 27.43
N VAL A 412 -22.61 19.59 27.82
CA VAL A 412 -23.23 20.92 27.82
C VAL A 412 -23.23 21.49 29.24
N ARG A 413 -22.72 22.71 29.38
CA ARG A 413 -22.70 23.46 30.65
C ARG A 413 -23.26 24.86 30.47
N ILE A 414 -23.73 25.43 31.58
CA ILE A 414 -24.21 26.81 31.63
C ILE A 414 -23.51 27.55 32.76
N THR A 415 -23.13 28.81 32.52
CA THR A 415 -22.44 29.67 33.51
C THR A 415 -23.44 30.57 34.26
N GLY A 416 -22.97 31.49 35.12
CA GLY A 416 -23.82 32.53 35.70
C GLY A 416 -24.75 32.09 36.84
N GLY A 417 -24.57 30.88 37.39
CA GLY A 417 -25.42 30.34 38.46
C GLY A 417 -26.80 29.86 37.96
N HIS A 418 -26.93 29.61 36.66
CA HIS A 418 -28.09 28.98 36.04
C HIS A 418 -27.95 27.46 36.08
N GLN A 419 -29.06 26.73 35.92
CA GLN A 419 -29.05 25.26 35.84
C GLN A 419 -29.49 24.81 34.45
N ILE A 420 -28.88 23.73 33.96
CA ILE A 420 -29.26 23.06 32.73
C ILE A 420 -29.38 21.56 32.99
N LYS A 421 -30.44 20.94 32.50
CA LYS A 421 -30.72 19.50 32.67
C LYS A 421 -31.08 18.89 31.33
N ALA A 422 -30.61 17.68 31.07
CA ALA A 422 -31.01 16.93 29.90
C ALA A 422 -32.46 16.47 30.02
N ASP A 423 -33.22 16.59 28.95
CA ASP A 423 -34.61 16.15 28.81
C ASP A 423 -34.78 15.48 27.43
N GLY A 424 -34.50 14.17 27.38
CA GLY A 424 -34.45 13.40 26.14
C GLY A 424 -33.36 13.90 25.19
N GLU A 425 -33.75 14.30 23.98
CA GLU A 425 -32.87 14.88 22.95
C GLU A 425 -32.68 16.41 23.10
N SER A 426 -33.34 17.00 24.10
CA SER A 426 -33.31 18.45 24.37
C SER A 426 -32.74 18.74 25.77
N PHE A 427 -32.57 20.02 26.08
CA PHE A 427 -32.13 20.48 27.39
C PHE A 427 -33.13 21.49 27.94
N ILE A 428 -33.36 21.46 29.25
CA ILE A 428 -34.16 22.48 29.94
C ILE A 428 -33.22 23.37 30.74
N VAL A 429 -33.30 24.68 30.47
CA VAL A 429 -32.59 25.72 31.22
C VAL A 429 -33.51 26.31 32.28
N ASP A 430 -33.04 26.34 33.52
CA ASP A 430 -33.66 27.01 34.67
C ASP A 430 -32.80 28.20 35.09
N PRO A 431 -33.21 29.45 34.75
CA PRO A 431 -32.40 30.61 35.01
C PRO A 431 -32.48 31.08 36.48
N GLY A 432 -31.35 31.08 37.17
CA GLY A 432 -31.14 31.78 38.45
C GLY A 432 -31.14 33.32 38.36
N ALA A 433 -30.54 33.97 39.36
CA ALA A 433 -30.61 35.43 39.57
C ALA A 433 -29.80 36.28 38.55
N GLY A 434 -28.86 35.68 37.81
CA GLY A 434 -28.04 36.38 36.82
C GLY A 434 -28.84 37.05 35.70
N GLU A 435 -28.27 38.08 35.08
CA GLU A 435 -28.87 38.82 33.94
C GLU A 435 -28.47 38.24 32.57
N ALA A 436 -27.44 37.42 32.52
CA ALA A 436 -26.94 36.75 31.32
C ALA A 436 -26.53 35.32 31.64
N ALA A 437 -26.80 34.41 30.71
CA ALA A 437 -26.42 33.02 30.78
C ALA A 437 -25.57 32.67 29.56
N GLU A 438 -24.46 31.98 29.75
CA GLU A 438 -23.65 31.49 28.64
C GLU A 438 -23.69 29.96 28.61
N ILE A 439 -24.09 29.41 27.47
CA ILE A 439 -24.05 27.97 27.22
C ILE A 439 -22.69 27.64 26.59
N VAL A 440 -21.94 26.76 27.23
CA VAL A 440 -20.63 26.27 26.79
C VAL A 440 -20.76 24.79 26.47
N VAL A 441 -20.36 24.40 25.26
CA VAL A 441 -20.44 23.02 24.80
C VAL A 441 -19.03 22.47 24.61
N THR A 442 -18.75 21.31 25.17
CA THR A 442 -17.52 20.55 24.92
C THR A 442 -17.87 19.32 24.09
N ALA A 443 -17.33 19.26 22.88
CA ALA A 443 -17.51 18.12 21.99
C ALA A 443 -16.34 17.14 22.15
N THR A 444 -16.66 15.85 22.20
CA THR A 444 -15.65 14.80 22.03
C THR A 444 -15.56 14.43 20.56
N LEU A 445 -14.41 14.70 19.94
CA LEU A 445 -14.15 14.43 18.53
C LEU A 445 -13.96 12.93 18.28
N PRO A 446 -14.05 12.45 17.01
CA PRO A 446 -13.84 11.04 16.67
C PRO A 446 -12.46 10.49 17.09
N ASP A 447 -11.45 11.36 17.20
CA ASP A 447 -10.10 11.03 17.68
C ASP A 447 -10.01 10.86 19.22
N GLY A 448 -11.13 11.02 19.94
CA GLY A 448 -11.21 10.95 21.40
C GLY A 448 -10.77 12.23 22.12
N SER A 449 -10.29 13.25 21.40
CA SER A 449 -9.93 14.54 21.98
C SER A 449 -11.18 15.33 22.37
N LYS A 450 -11.09 16.10 23.46
CA LYS A 450 -12.16 16.99 23.91
C LYS A 450 -11.84 18.41 23.51
N LYS A 451 -12.74 19.06 22.78
CA LYS A 451 -12.61 20.46 22.38
C LYS A 451 -13.79 21.28 22.86
N SER A 452 -13.49 22.34 23.60
CA SER A 452 -14.49 23.32 24.01
C SER A 452 -14.81 24.26 22.85
N LEU A 453 -16.10 24.42 22.57
CA LEU A 453 -16.60 25.32 21.56
C LEU A 453 -16.84 26.72 22.15
N PRO A 454 -16.80 27.78 21.32
CA PRO A 454 -17.16 29.12 21.77
C PRO A 454 -18.55 29.13 22.41
N GLY A 455 -18.67 29.77 23.57
CA GLY A 455 -19.93 29.90 24.27
C GLY A 455 -20.96 30.74 23.50
N ARG A 456 -22.24 30.49 23.80
CA ARG A 456 -23.37 31.28 23.29
C ARG A 456 -24.04 32.00 24.44
N GLU A 457 -24.08 33.33 24.35
CA GLU A 457 -24.73 34.19 25.34
C GLU A 457 -26.23 34.34 25.09
N PHE A 458 -26.99 34.19 26.18
CA PHE A 458 -28.42 34.37 26.28
C PHE A 458 -28.73 35.42 27.33
N ARG A 459 -29.72 36.25 27.07
CA ARG A 459 -30.20 37.27 28.02
C ARG A 459 -31.21 36.61 28.97
N VAL A 460 -31.10 36.88 30.25
CA VAL A 460 -32.08 36.38 31.23
C VAL A 460 -33.04 37.50 31.59
N LYS A 461 -34.32 37.30 31.28
CA LYS A 461 -35.39 38.26 31.55
C LYS A 461 -36.37 37.70 32.56
N ARG A 462 -37.07 38.60 33.25
CA ARG A 462 -38.28 38.22 34.01
C ARG A 462 -39.44 38.01 33.05
N ILE A 463 -40.40 37.18 33.45
CA ILE A 463 -41.69 37.02 32.76
C ILE A 463 -42.34 38.41 32.61
N PRO A 464 -42.92 38.78 31.45
CA PRO A 464 -43.67 40.03 31.29
C PRO A 464 -44.81 40.19 32.31
N ASP A 465 -45.32 41.39 32.49
CA ASP A 465 -46.42 41.62 33.42
C ASP A 465 -47.76 41.16 32.81
N PRO A 466 -48.59 40.41 33.55
CA PRO A 466 -49.88 39.94 33.03
C PRO A 466 -50.88 41.09 32.95
N SER A 467 -51.90 40.94 32.10
CA SER A 467 -53.00 41.89 32.01
C SER A 467 -54.15 41.48 32.95
N PRO A 468 -54.66 42.39 33.79
CA PRO A 468 -55.80 42.07 34.65
C PRO A 468 -57.07 41.84 33.83
N ARG A 469 -57.98 41.05 34.41
CA ARG A 469 -59.25 40.66 33.83
C ARG A 469 -60.35 40.74 34.87
N PHE A 470 -61.47 41.31 34.49
CA PHE A 470 -62.64 41.37 35.36
C PHE A 470 -63.91 41.23 34.53
N ALA A 471 -64.76 40.25 34.86
CA ALA A 471 -65.97 39.92 34.10
C ALA A 471 -65.74 39.74 32.58
N GLY A 472 -64.60 39.17 32.19
CA GLY A 472 -64.18 39.00 30.79
C GLY A 472 -63.68 40.28 30.10
N LYS A 473 -63.59 41.41 30.82
CA LYS A 473 -63.06 42.69 30.32
C LYS A 473 -61.57 42.85 30.57
N LYS A 474 -60.90 43.56 29.67
CA LYS A 474 -59.49 43.96 29.72
C LYS A 474 -59.36 45.44 30.10
N PRO A 475 -58.17 45.96 30.47
CA PRO A 475 -57.97 47.39 30.72
C PRO A 475 -58.33 48.29 29.53
N SER A 476 -58.24 47.76 28.30
CA SER A 476 -58.62 48.47 27.08
C SER A 476 -60.14 48.60 26.89
N ASP A 477 -60.93 47.73 27.53
CA ASP A 477 -62.39 47.82 27.49
C ASP A 477 -62.85 48.94 28.41
N LYS A 478 -63.54 49.95 27.86
CA LYS A 478 -63.96 51.13 28.64
C LYS A 478 -65.33 50.98 29.29
N THR A 479 -66.07 49.92 28.98
CA THR A 479 -67.49 49.79 29.35
C THR A 479 -67.83 48.38 29.85
N ILE A 480 -68.75 48.32 30.80
CA ILE A 480 -69.32 47.06 31.33
C ILE A 480 -70.83 47.20 31.48
N THR A 481 -71.60 46.14 31.21
CA THR A 481 -73.05 46.15 31.50
C THR A 481 -73.27 45.91 32.99
N LYS A 482 -74.35 46.47 33.54
CA LYS A 482 -74.67 46.28 34.96
C LYS A 482 -74.81 44.79 35.35
N VAL A 483 -75.39 43.98 34.47
CA VAL A 483 -75.55 42.53 34.67
C VAL A 483 -74.21 41.79 34.77
N LEU A 484 -73.23 42.13 33.92
CA LEU A 484 -71.90 41.51 33.98
C LEU A 484 -71.12 41.93 35.22
N LEU A 485 -71.29 43.18 35.65
CA LEU A 485 -70.65 43.71 36.85
C LEU A 485 -71.17 43.02 38.12
N GLU A 486 -72.48 42.84 38.26
CA GLU A 486 -73.08 42.20 39.43
C GLU A 486 -72.77 40.70 39.54
N ASN A 487 -72.60 40.03 38.39
CA ASN A 487 -72.32 38.60 38.32
C ASN A 487 -70.82 38.25 38.25
N ALA A 488 -69.93 39.25 38.30
CA ALA A 488 -68.50 39.03 38.28
C ALA A 488 -68.04 38.28 39.56
N PRO A 489 -67.50 37.05 39.44
CA PRO A 489 -67.13 36.27 40.63
C PRO A 489 -65.76 36.65 41.19
N SER A 490 -64.83 37.07 40.31
CA SER A 490 -63.43 37.27 40.66
C SER A 490 -62.71 38.25 39.71
N VAL A 491 -61.57 38.75 40.18
CA VAL A 491 -60.54 39.37 39.36
C VAL A 491 -59.53 38.28 38.97
N GLY A 492 -59.21 38.20 37.68
CA GLY A 492 -58.17 37.34 37.14
C GLY A 492 -57.01 38.15 36.56
N ALA A 493 -55.95 37.47 36.18
CA ALA A 493 -54.85 38.04 35.41
C ALA A 493 -54.43 37.02 34.36
N LEU A 494 -54.21 37.48 33.12
CA LEU A 494 -53.88 36.63 31.97
C LEU A 494 -52.64 37.18 31.28
N MET A 495 -51.72 36.30 30.93
CA MET A 495 -50.62 36.64 30.03
C MET A 495 -51.15 36.72 28.59
N GLU A 496 -50.94 37.85 27.93
CA GLU A 496 -51.23 38.01 26.51
C GLU A 496 -49.94 37.89 25.70
N ASN A 497 -49.96 37.11 24.61
CA ASN A 497 -48.82 36.94 23.69
C ASN A 497 -47.53 36.46 24.39
N PHE A 498 -47.66 35.50 25.31
CA PHE A 498 -46.53 34.86 25.97
C PHE A 498 -46.53 33.37 25.64
N ASP A 499 -45.39 32.87 25.15
CA ASP A 499 -45.27 31.52 24.60
C ASP A 499 -45.16 30.41 25.66
N PHE A 500 -45.11 30.78 26.95
CA PHE A 500 -45.05 29.83 28.06
C PHE A 500 -46.37 29.80 28.82
N ASP A 501 -46.76 28.60 29.25
CA ASP A 501 -47.91 28.38 30.13
C ASP A 501 -47.57 28.86 31.55
N VAL A 502 -48.16 29.99 31.94
CA VAL A 502 -47.94 30.63 33.25
C VAL A 502 -49.27 30.78 33.98
N GLU A 503 -49.38 30.15 35.14
CA GLU A 503 -50.50 30.37 36.06
C GLU A 503 -50.27 31.61 36.94
N VAL A 504 -51.15 32.59 36.83
CA VAL A 504 -51.08 33.83 37.62
C VAL A 504 -52.15 33.83 38.71
N LYS A 505 -51.74 34.09 39.96
CA LYS A 505 -52.65 34.11 41.12
C LYS A 505 -52.85 35.54 41.64
N VAL A 506 -54.08 36.04 41.65
CA VAL A 506 -54.41 37.36 42.24
C VAL A 506 -54.46 37.26 43.76
N LYS A 507 -53.66 38.08 44.45
CA LYS A 507 -53.56 38.13 45.91
C LYS A 507 -54.55 39.11 46.54
N ARG A 508 -54.65 40.32 46.00
CA ARG A 508 -55.57 41.36 46.50
C ARG A 508 -55.98 42.33 45.41
N PHE A 509 -57.10 43.00 45.60
CA PHE A 509 -57.54 44.12 44.76
C PHE A 509 -58.52 45.02 45.52
N ASN A 510 -58.64 46.26 45.04
CA ASN A 510 -59.58 47.27 45.52
C ASN A 510 -60.62 47.57 44.44
N VAL A 511 -61.83 47.90 44.87
CA VAL A 511 -62.93 48.33 44.02
C VAL A 511 -63.38 49.69 44.49
N THR A 512 -63.24 50.70 43.63
CA THR A 512 -63.64 52.07 43.91
C THR A 512 -64.72 52.50 42.92
N VAL A 513 -65.84 53.00 43.44
CA VAL A 513 -66.93 53.53 42.60
C VAL A 513 -67.23 54.97 42.98
N THR A 514 -67.68 55.76 42.01
CA THR A 514 -68.23 57.10 42.28
C THR A 514 -69.72 57.00 42.57
N LYS A 515 -70.14 57.29 43.80
CA LYS A 515 -71.54 57.29 44.24
C LYS A 515 -71.90 58.67 44.80
N GLY A 516 -72.84 59.37 44.14
CA GLY A 516 -73.35 60.66 44.63
C GLY A 516 -72.30 61.78 44.73
N GLY A 517 -71.19 61.69 43.97
CA GLY A 517 -70.08 62.65 44.02
C GLY A 517 -68.92 62.27 44.95
N THR A 518 -69.05 61.20 45.73
CA THR A 518 -67.99 60.69 46.63
C THR A 518 -67.43 59.36 46.10
N PHE A 519 -66.14 59.12 46.32
CA PHE A 519 -65.50 57.81 46.05
C PHE A 519 -65.74 56.87 47.23
N VAL A 520 -66.27 55.68 46.94
CA VAL A 520 -66.44 54.60 47.92
C VAL A 520 -65.56 53.45 47.49
N GLU A 521 -64.59 53.10 48.33
CA GLU A 521 -63.65 52.00 48.14
C GLU A 521 -64.04 50.78 48.98
N GLN A 522 -63.85 49.58 48.44
CA GLN A 522 -63.90 48.30 49.15
C GLN A 522 -62.69 47.46 48.75
N SER A 523 -62.10 46.75 49.70
CA SER A 523 -60.90 45.93 49.48
C SER A 523 -61.19 44.43 49.55
N SER A 524 -60.43 43.63 48.82
CA SER A 524 -60.42 42.17 48.89
C SER A 524 -58.99 41.65 49.05
N ASN A 525 -58.79 40.73 50.00
CA ASN A 525 -57.53 40.01 50.22
C ASN A 525 -57.47 38.66 49.48
N SER A 526 -58.30 38.50 48.44
CA SER A 526 -58.30 37.31 47.58
C SER A 526 -58.61 37.73 46.14
N ASN A 527 -58.66 36.77 45.21
CA ASN A 527 -59.16 37.02 43.86
C ASN A 527 -60.69 37.18 43.79
N LEU A 528 -61.44 36.89 44.86
CA LEU A 528 -62.90 36.88 44.87
C LEU A 528 -63.50 38.25 45.20
N VAL A 529 -64.65 38.54 44.60
CA VAL A 529 -65.48 39.72 44.91
C VAL A 529 -66.22 39.52 46.24
N THR A 530 -66.05 40.44 47.18
CA THR A 530 -66.69 40.37 48.51
C THR A 530 -68.18 40.73 48.47
N SER A 531 -68.94 40.36 49.51
CA SER A 531 -70.37 40.72 49.60
C SER A 531 -70.59 42.23 49.57
N ASN A 532 -69.74 43.00 50.24
CA ASN A 532 -69.80 44.47 50.25
C ASN A 532 -69.57 45.06 48.85
N MET A 533 -68.66 44.49 48.07
CA MET A 533 -68.46 44.90 46.66
C MET A 533 -69.68 44.60 45.80
N LYS A 534 -70.34 43.46 45.99
CA LYS A 534 -71.58 43.13 45.27
C LYS A 534 -72.72 44.09 45.60
N GLU A 535 -72.86 44.48 46.86
CA GLU A 535 -73.82 45.52 47.28
C GLU A 535 -73.48 46.88 46.64
N LEU A 536 -72.19 47.21 46.57
CA LEU A 536 -71.71 48.42 45.91
C LEU A 536 -72.11 48.43 44.42
N PHE A 537 -71.92 47.32 43.71
CA PHE A 537 -72.32 47.15 42.31
C PHE A 537 -73.84 47.27 42.09
N ARG A 538 -74.66 46.74 43.00
CA ARG A 538 -76.13 46.88 42.92
C ARG A 538 -76.58 48.33 43.10
N SER A 539 -75.88 49.06 43.96
CA SER A 539 -76.25 50.43 44.35
C SER A 539 -75.93 51.50 43.31
N ILE A 540 -75.13 51.19 42.27
CA ILE A 540 -74.76 52.15 41.23
C ILE A 540 -75.65 52.04 39.99
N GLY A 541 -75.85 53.18 39.31
CA GLY A 541 -76.66 53.31 38.09
C GLY A 541 -75.82 53.42 36.81
N ARG A 542 -76.50 53.41 35.66
CA ARG A 542 -75.90 53.66 34.34
C ARG A 542 -75.12 54.99 34.35
N GLY A 543 -73.92 54.98 33.78
CA GLY A 543 -73.03 56.14 33.72
C GLY A 543 -71.99 56.22 34.85
N SER A 544 -72.15 55.43 35.92
CA SER A 544 -71.17 55.33 37.00
C SER A 544 -69.86 54.71 36.52
N VAL A 545 -68.74 55.13 37.10
CA VAL A 545 -67.41 54.56 36.80
C VAL A 545 -66.96 53.69 37.97
N VAL A 546 -66.51 52.48 37.63
CA VAL A 546 -65.93 51.50 38.54
C VAL A 546 -64.45 51.40 38.22
N TYR A 547 -63.61 51.56 39.23
CA TYR A 547 -62.18 51.31 39.19
C TYR A 547 -61.89 49.99 39.91
N ILE A 548 -61.19 49.09 39.24
CA ILE A 548 -60.57 47.93 39.87
C ILE A 548 -59.09 48.24 39.95
N GLU A 549 -58.61 48.57 41.15
CA GLU A 549 -57.28 49.12 41.39
C GLU A 549 -56.53 48.35 42.47
N ASP A 550 -55.24 48.69 42.67
CA ASP A 550 -54.35 48.00 43.60
C ASP A 550 -54.35 46.46 43.47
N ILE A 551 -54.49 45.98 42.22
CA ILE A 551 -54.48 44.55 41.90
C ILE A 551 -53.05 44.05 42.07
N VAL A 552 -52.82 43.15 43.04
CA VAL A 552 -51.52 42.50 43.25
C VAL A 552 -51.61 41.03 42.87
N VAL A 553 -50.67 40.57 42.06
CA VAL A 553 -50.55 39.16 41.63
C VAL A 553 -49.25 38.53 42.12
N SER A 554 -49.31 37.23 42.35
CA SER A 554 -48.16 36.37 42.61
C SER A 554 -47.78 35.66 41.31
N MET A 555 -46.52 35.80 40.89
CA MET A 555 -45.99 35.17 39.68
C MET A 555 -45.19 33.90 40.02
N PRO A 556 -45.04 32.94 39.08
CA PRO A 556 -44.24 31.72 39.31
C PRO A 556 -42.75 31.95 39.57
N ASP A 557 -42.22 33.12 39.21
CA ASP A 557 -40.86 33.55 39.55
C ASP A 557 -40.70 33.97 41.03
N GLY A 558 -41.76 33.81 41.84
CA GLY A 558 -41.78 34.15 43.27
C GLY A 558 -42.00 35.64 43.56
N THR A 559 -42.17 36.49 42.53
CA THR A 559 -42.36 37.92 42.70
C THR A 559 -43.84 38.32 42.84
N ASP A 560 -44.09 39.34 43.66
CA ASP A 560 -45.39 40.01 43.75
C ASP A 560 -45.39 41.26 42.88
N ARG A 561 -46.43 41.43 42.07
CA ARG A 561 -46.50 42.49 41.07
C ARG A 561 -47.83 43.24 41.15
N ALA A 562 -47.74 44.57 41.11
CA ALA A 562 -48.91 45.44 40.99
C ALA A 562 -49.31 45.57 39.52
N LEU A 563 -50.58 45.37 39.21
CA LEU A 563 -51.12 45.48 37.85
C LEU A 563 -51.80 46.83 37.63
N PRO A 564 -51.91 47.29 36.38
CA PRO A 564 -52.61 48.54 36.05
C PRO A 564 -54.09 48.53 36.46
N THR A 565 -54.59 49.68 36.91
CA THR A 565 -56.00 49.89 37.24
C THR A 565 -56.90 49.70 36.01
N MET A 566 -58.01 48.99 36.19
CA MET A 566 -59.08 48.88 35.20
C MET A 566 -60.15 49.93 35.45
N LYS A 567 -60.51 50.71 34.42
CA LYS A 567 -61.57 51.72 34.48
C LYS A 567 -62.74 51.32 33.60
N LEU A 568 -63.87 50.97 34.22
CA LEU A 568 -65.07 50.50 33.52
C LEU A 568 -66.25 51.44 33.78
N LYS A 569 -66.83 52.00 32.71
CA LYS A 569 -68.07 52.78 32.80
C LYS A 569 -69.27 51.85 32.63
N VAL A 570 -70.24 51.94 33.55
CA VAL A 570 -71.47 51.14 33.49
C VAL A 570 -72.38 51.68 32.38
N ILE A 571 -72.73 50.84 31.41
CA ILE A 571 -73.60 51.19 30.26
C ILE A 571 -74.97 50.54 30.31
#